data_AF-A0A5B6VB62-F1
#
_entry.id   AF-A0A5B6VB62-F1
#
_cell.length_a   1.000
_cell.length_b   1.000
_cell.length_c   1.000
_cell.angle_alpha   90.00
_cell.angle_beta   90.00
_cell.angle_gamma   90.00
#
_symmetry.space_group_name_H-M   'P 1'
#
loop_
_entity.id
_entity.type
_entity.pdbx_description
1 polymer ?
#
loop_
_entity_poly.entity_id
_entity_poly.type
_entity_poly.pdbx_seq_one_letter_code
_entity_poly.pdbx_strand_id
1 'polypeptide(L)'
;MHEVAEFLAQCLTCKQVKCKWERIMMDFVNGLPLTPIKKDSIWVIVNRLTKLAYFLPIRMDYSLQNLAKLYILEIARLHGIPVAIISNRDPYFTSQFWKKLHKAVGTRLDFSTSFHP
;
A
#
# COMPACT_ATOMS: atom_id res chain seq x y z
N MET A 1 -16.59 3.13 2.82
CA MET A 1 -15.47 3.46 3.73
C MET A 1 -15.58 2.72 5.06
N HIS A 2 -16.77 2.57 5.65
CA HIS A 2 -16.97 1.84 6.90
C HIS A 2 -16.38 0.42 6.87
N GLU A 3 -16.79 -0.42 5.91
CA GLU A 3 -16.45 -1.84 5.90
C GLU A 3 -14.94 -2.16 5.88
N VAL A 4 -14.14 -1.46 5.06
CA VAL A 4 -12.70 -1.71 4.94
C VAL A 4 -11.91 -1.19 6.15
N ALA A 5 -12.28 -0.01 6.65
CA ALA A 5 -11.63 0.56 7.84
C ALA A 5 -11.99 -0.24 9.10
N GLU A 6 -13.22 -0.73 9.17
CA GLU A 6 -13.72 -1.58 10.25
C GLU A 6 -13.02 -2.95 10.27
N PHE A 7 -12.82 -3.56 9.09
CA PHE A 7 -12.01 -4.78 8.96
C PHE A 7 -10.57 -4.60 9.48
N LEU A 8 -9.96 -3.45 9.21
CA LEU A 8 -8.62 -3.11 9.72
C LEU A 8 -8.62 -2.83 11.23
N ALA A 9 -9.66 -2.17 11.74
CA ALA A 9 -9.76 -1.83 13.16
C ALA A 9 -10.00 -3.06 14.06
N GLN A 10 -10.70 -4.07 13.54
CA GLN A 10 -11.01 -5.32 14.22
C GLN A 10 -9.87 -6.36 14.15
N CYS A 11 -8.90 -6.19 13.24
CA CYS A 11 -7.79 -7.12 13.13
C CYS A 11 -6.77 -6.92 14.28
N LEU A 12 -6.88 -7.73 15.33
CA LEU A 12 -5.96 -7.74 16.46
C LEU A 12 -4.50 -8.04 16.05
N THR A 13 -4.31 -8.90 15.04
CA THR A 13 -2.99 -9.22 14.47
C THR A 13 -2.32 -8.02 13.80
N CYS A 14 -3.10 -7.14 13.15
CA CYS A 14 -2.57 -5.92 12.54
C CYS A 14 -2.02 -4.91 13.57
N LYS A 15 -2.50 -4.98 14.81
CA LYS A 15 -2.07 -4.12 15.93
C LYS A 15 -0.85 -4.66 16.68
N GLN A 16 -0.45 -5.90 16.46
CA GLN A 16 0.49 -6.61 17.35
C GLN A 16 1.86 -6.93 16.72
N VAL A 17 2.11 -6.52 15.48
CA VAL A 17 3.42 -6.75 14.84
C VAL A 17 4.44 -5.72 15.32
N LYS A 18 5.34 -6.19 16.19
CA LYS A 18 6.46 -5.42 16.76
C LYS A 18 7.60 -5.21 15.74
N CYS A 19 7.98 -3.94 15.59
CA CYS A 19 9.34 -3.41 15.37
C CYS A 19 10.04 -3.56 13.99
N LYS A 20 9.57 -4.33 13.00
CA LYS A 20 10.26 -4.38 11.68
C LYS A 20 9.58 -3.60 10.57
N TRP A 21 8.25 -3.43 10.60
CA TRP A 21 7.46 -2.85 9.51
C TRP A 21 7.03 -1.40 9.74
N GLU A 22 7.90 -0.58 10.36
CA GLU A 22 7.54 0.78 10.77
C GLU A 22 7.39 1.76 9.60
N ARG A 23 8.33 1.71 8.64
CA ARG A 23 8.36 2.62 7.49
C ARG A 23 8.52 1.85 6.20
N ILE A 24 7.59 2.06 5.29
CA ILE A 24 7.64 1.43 3.97
C ILE A 24 7.64 2.48 2.87
N MET A 25 8.16 2.08 1.71
CA MET A 25 8.05 2.81 0.46
C MET A 25 7.07 2.10 -0.46
N MET A 26 6.25 2.86 -1.16
CA MET A 26 5.33 2.34 -2.18
C MET A 26 5.55 3.05 -3.51
N ASP A 27 5.52 2.26 -4.58
CA ASP A 27 5.60 2.78 -5.94
C ASP A 27 4.85 1.88 -6.92
N PHE A 28 4.52 2.40 -8.10
CA PHE A 28 3.93 1.63 -9.18
C PHE A 28 4.86 1.61 -10.39
N VAL A 29 5.10 0.43 -10.93
CA VAL A 29 5.68 0.25 -12.26
C VAL A 29 4.54 -0.03 -13.22
N ASN A 30 4.14 1.00 -13.97
CA ASN A 30 3.02 0.97 -14.89
C ASN A 30 3.46 0.82 -16.35
N GLY A 31 2.51 0.54 -17.24
CA GLY A 31 2.76 0.46 -18.69
C GLY A 31 3.50 -0.81 -19.15
N LEU A 32 3.39 -1.89 -18.37
CA LEU A 32 3.97 -3.17 -18.75
C LEU A 32 3.08 -3.89 -19.78
N PRO A 33 3.66 -4.79 -20.60
CA PRO A 33 2.87 -5.66 -21.46
C PRO A 33 1.83 -6.45 -20.65
N LEU A 34 0.62 -6.57 -21.20
CA LEU A 34 -0.45 -7.33 -20.56
C LEU A 34 -0.06 -8.82 -20.51
N THR A 35 0.02 -9.37 -19.31
CA THR A 35 0.32 -10.79 -19.08
C THR A 35 -0.88 -11.69 -19.37
N PRO A 36 -0.72 -13.02 -19.51
CA PRO A 36 -1.83 -13.96 -19.70
C PRO A 36 -2.89 -13.92 -18.60
N ILE A 37 -2.49 -13.61 -17.36
CA ILE A 37 -3.38 -13.40 -16.21
C ILE A 37 -3.97 -11.99 -16.16
N LYS A 38 -3.87 -11.24 -17.26
CA LYS A 38 -4.41 -9.91 -17.49
C LYS A 38 -3.92 -8.85 -16.50
N LYS A 39 -2.64 -8.86 -16.15
CA LYS A 39 -1.94 -7.85 -15.32
C LYS A 39 -0.97 -7.05 -16.17
N ASP A 40 -0.93 -5.73 -15.98
CA ASP A 40 -0.15 -4.78 -16.78
C ASP A 40 0.64 -3.77 -15.91
N SER A 41 0.71 -4.00 -14.60
CA SER A 41 1.45 -3.15 -13.65
C SER A 41 1.92 -3.93 -12.43
N ILE A 42 2.96 -3.42 -11.78
CA ILE A 42 3.51 -3.99 -10.55
C ILE A 42 3.42 -2.93 -9.45
N TRP A 43 2.80 -3.29 -8.32
CA TRP A 43 2.86 -2.50 -7.11
C TRP A 43 4.03 -2.95 -6.26
N VAL A 44 5.00 -2.04 -6.10
CA VAL A 44 6.22 -2.25 -5.34
C VAL A 44 6.02 -1.73 -3.93
N ILE A 45 6.31 -2.57 -2.92
CA ILE A 45 6.22 -2.20 -1.50
C ILE A 45 7.50 -2.64 -0.82
N VAL A 46 8.30 -1.69 -0.33
CA VAL A 46 9.64 -1.93 0.21
C VAL A 46 9.72 -1.54 1.67
N ASN A 47 10.20 -2.44 2.51
CA ASN A 47 10.58 -2.12 3.88
C ASN A 47 11.88 -1.31 3.90
N ARG A 48 11.87 -0.11 4.50
CA ARG A 48 13.06 0.76 4.47
C ARG A 48 14.23 0.24 5.31
N LEU A 49 13.94 -0.50 6.38
CA LEU A 49 14.94 -1.02 7.31
C LEU A 49 15.58 -2.31 6.79
N THR A 50 14.76 -3.29 6.45
CA THR A 50 15.24 -4.63 6.04
C THR A 50 15.53 -4.74 4.54
N LYS A 51 15.07 -3.77 3.75
CA LYS A 51 15.12 -3.80 2.28
C LYS A 51 14.36 -4.97 1.64
N LEU A 52 13.51 -5.66 2.41
CA LEU A 52 12.58 -6.65 1.86
C LEU A 52 11.56 -5.94 0.97
N ALA A 53 11.34 -6.46 -0.24
CA ALA A 53 10.43 -5.90 -1.23
C ALA A 53 9.34 -6.90 -1.60
N TYR A 54 8.11 -6.41 -1.72
CA TYR A 54 6.97 -7.11 -2.27
C TYR A 54 6.66 -6.52 -3.65
N PHE A 55 6.47 -7.41 -4.64
CA PHE A 55 6.10 -7.07 -6.00
C PHE A 55 4.74 -7.70 -6.30
N LEU A 56 3.68 -6.91 -6.21
CA LEU A 56 2.32 -7.40 -6.39
C LEU A 56 1.86 -7.11 -7.82
N PRO A 57 1.52 -8.13 -8.63
CA PRO A 57 1.00 -7.92 -9.97
C PRO A 57 -0.44 -7.40 -9.91
N ILE A 58 -0.65 -6.20 -10.45
CA ILE A 58 -1.94 -5.49 -10.45
C ILE A 58 -2.38 -5.14 -11.88
N ARG A 59 -3.57 -4.56 -12.00
CA ARG A 59 -3.99 -3.88 -13.23
C ARG A 59 -4.02 -2.38 -13.03
N MET A 60 -3.70 -1.61 -14.07
CA MET A 60 -3.82 -0.16 -14.06
C MET A 60 -5.26 0.31 -13.83
N ASP A 61 -6.27 -0.49 -14.14
CA ASP A 61 -7.69 -0.15 -13.96
C ASP A 61 -8.28 -0.63 -12.62
N TYR A 62 -7.44 -1.10 -11.68
CA TYR A 62 -7.91 -1.49 -10.36
C TYR A 62 -8.52 -0.30 -9.62
N SER A 63 -9.73 -0.50 -9.12
CA SER A 63 -10.35 0.46 -8.22
C SER A 63 -9.50 0.60 -6.95
N LEU A 64 -9.54 1.78 -6.34
CA LEU A 64 -8.90 2.06 -5.04
C LEU A 64 -9.34 1.07 -3.95
N GLN A 65 -10.57 0.55 -4.02
CA GLN A 65 -11.08 -0.46 -3.09
C GLN A 65 -10.41 -1.82 -3.30
N ASN A 66 -10.21 -2.23 -4.56
CA ASN A 66 -9.49 -3.46 -4.87
C ASN A 66 -8.02 -3.37 -4.45
N LEU A 67 -7.37 -2.22 -4.68
CA LEU A 67 -6.01 -1.96 -4.18
C LEU A 67 -5.94 -2.02 -2.66
N ALA A 68 -6.88 -1.39 -1.95
CA ALA A 68 -6.92 -1.46 -0.48
C ALA A 68 -7.10 -2.89 0.03
N LYS A 69 -8.04 -3.66 -0.55
CA LYS A 69 -8.24 -5.07 -0.19
C LYS A 69 -6.97 -5.89 -0.39
N LEU A 70 -6.29 -5.71 -1.53
CA LEU A 70 -5.03 -6.40 -1.83
C LEU A 70 -3.92 -6.01 -0.84
N TYR A 71 -3.75 -4.72 -0.56
CA TYR A 71 -2.79 -4.23 0.42
C TYR A 71 -3.03 -4.82 1.81
N ILE A 72 -4.28 -4.90 2.23
CA ILE A 72 -4.63 -5.49 3.52
C ILE A 72 -4.29 -6.98 3.55
N LEU A 73 -4.71 -7.70 2.51
CA LEU A 73 -4.56 -9.16 2.44
C LEU A 73 -3.10 -9.61 2.39
N GLU A 74 -2.30 -8.93 1.58
CA GLU A 74 -0.92 -9.32 1.27
C GLU A 74 0.11 -8.65 2.18
N ILE A 75 -0.17 -7.46 2.71
CA ILE A 75 0.81 -6.68 3.48
C ILE A 75 0.36 -6.49 4.92
N ALA A 76 -0.76 -5.79 5.15
CA ALA A 76 -1.16 -5.42 6.51
C ALA A 76 -1.44 -6.65 7.38
N ARG A 77 -2.06 -7.69 6.82
CA ARG A 77 -2.34 -8.94 7.53
C ARG A 77 -1.07 -9.66 8.00
N LEU A 78 0.01 -9.59 7.22
CA LEU A 78 1.26 -10.28 7.51
C LEU A 78 2.18 -9.47 8.43
N HIS A 79 2.23 -8.16 8.24
CA HIS A 79 3.24 -7.28 8.86
C HIS A 79 2.67 -6.21 9.77
N GLY A 80 1.34 -6.14 9.89
CA GLY A 80 0.65 -5.07 10.59
C GLY A 80 0.60 -3.76 9.81
N ILE A 81 0.03 -2.75 10.46
CA ILE A 81 -0.11 -1.41 9.90
C ILE A 81 1.21 -0.64 10.07
N PRO A 82 1.82 -0.14 8.99
CA PRO A 82 3.03 0.68 9.11
C PRO A 82 2.73 2.03 9.76
N VAL A 83 3.71 2.54 10.49
CA VAL A 83 3.65 3.88 11.08
C VAL A 83 3.70 4.96 10.00
N ALA A 84 4.51 4.76 8.96
CA ALA A 84 4.59 5.68 7.84
C ALA A 84 4.77 4.98 6.49
N ILE A 85 4.16 5.58 5.46
CA ILE A 85 4.33 5.19 4.06
C ILE A 85 4.92 6.38 3.31
N ILE A 86 6.01 6.13 2.62
CA ILE A 86 6.60 7.07 1.67
C ILE A 86 6.19 6.63 0.28
N SER A 87 5.57 7.50 -0.51
CA SER A 87 5.14 7.17 -1.88
C SER A 87 5.41 8.32 -2.83
N ASN A 88 5.43 8.02 -4.13
CA ASN A 88 5.41 9.06 -5.16
C ASN A 88 4.05 9.79 -5.16
N ARG A 89 3.87 10.75 -6.07
CA ARG A 89 2.62 11.51 -6.19
C ARG A 89 1.60 10.87 -7.14
N ASP A 90 1.64 9.55 -7.32
CA ASP A 90 0.68 8.84 -8.15
C ASP A 90 -0.78 9.14 -7.70
N PRO A 91 -1.74 9.30 -8.64
CA PRO A 91 -3.14 9.60 -8.34
C PRO A 91 -3.78 8.63 -7.33
N TYR A 92 -3.37 7.36 -7.32
CA TYR A 92 -3.86 6.39 -6.35
C TYR A 92 -3.50 6.79 -4.92
N PHE A 93 -2.24 7.13 -4.67
CA PHE A 93 -1.75 7.49 -3.33
C PHE A 93 -2.21 8.87 -2.86
N THR A 94 -2.39 9.80 -3.80
CA THR A 94 -2.85 11.16 -3.50
C THR A 94 -4.37 11.28 -3.38
N SER A 95 -5.12 10.24 -3.74
CA SER A 95 -6.58 10.18 -3.66
C SER A 95 -7.11 10.43 -2.24
N GLN A 96 -8.31 11.02 -2.15
CA GLN A 96 -8.95 11.23 -0.85
C GLN A 96 -9.27 9.92 -0.13
N PHE A 97 -9.61 8.87 -0.88
CA PHE A 97 -9.89 7.55 -0.32
C PHE A 97 -8.65 6.99 0.38
N TRP A 98 -7.49 6.99 -0.28
CA TRP A 98 -6.25 6.45 0.27
C TRP A 98 -5.80 7.23 1.52
N LYS A 99 -5.88 8.56 1.45
CA LYS A 99 -5.61 9.46 2.58
C LYS A 99 -6.53 9.15 3.78
N LYS A 100 -7.84 9.00 3.55
CA LYS A 100 -8.81 8.70 4.61
C LYS A 100 -8.59 7.30 5.20
N LEU A 101 -8.31 6.30 4.36
CA LEU A 101 -8.01 4.93 4.79
C LEU A 101 -6.81 4.92 5.75
N HIS A 102 -5.67 5.50 5.34
CA HIS A 102 -4.46 5.50 6.16
C HIS A 102 -4.58 6.37 7.41
N LYS A 103 -5.29 7.51 7.33
CA LYS A 103 -5.62 8.31 8.51
C LYS A 103 -6.43 7.50 9.53
N ALA A 104 -7.41 6.71 9.09
CA ALA A 104 -8.26 5.92 9.97
C ALA A 104 -7.48 4.83 10.73
N VAL A 105 -6.39 4.33 10.15
CA VAL A 105 -5.52 3.31 10.79
C VAL A 105 -4.26 3.89 11.41
N GLY A 106 -4.14 5.22 11.49
CA GLY A 106 -3.01 5.90 12.14
C GLY A 106 -1.70 5.89 11.34
N THR A 107 -1.73 5.56 10.05
CA THR A 107 -0.53 5.61 9.19
C THR A 107 -0.32 7.03 8.66
N ARG A 108 0.89 7.57 8.81
CA ARG A 108 1.30 8.83 8.17
C ARG A 108 1.66 8.58 6.71
N LEU A 109 1.12 9.41 5.80
CA LEU A 109 1.50 9.41 4.39
C LEU A 109 2.48 10.55 4.11
N ASP A 110 3.68 10.21 3.68
CA ASP A 110 4.73 11.12 3.27
C ASP A 110 4.92 11.00 1.74
N PHE A 111 4.81 12.09 1.00
CA PHE A 111 4.97 12.07 -0.47
C PHE A 111 6.37 12.54 -0.86
N SER A 112 7.05 11.81 -1.75
CA SER A 112 8.32 12.25 -2.29
C SER A 112 8.15 13.57 -3.05
N THR A 113 9.20 14.38 -3.04
CA THR A 113 9.31 15.55 -3.91
C THR A 113 9.45 15.06 -5.34
N SER A 114 8.58 15.55 -6.23
CA SER A 114 8.64 15.25 -7.65
C SER A 114 10.01 15.63 -8.24
N PHE A 115 10.52 14.80 -9.15
CA PHE A 115 11.67 15.01 -10.05
C PHE A 115 13.07 14.48 -9.69
N HIS A 116 13.28 13.52 -8.79
CA HIS A 116 14.60 12.85 -8.67
C HIS A 116 14.48 11.32 -8.67
N PRO A 117 14.94 10.63 -9.74
CA PRO A 117 15.10 9.17 -9.79
C PRO A 117 16.01 8.63 -8.69
#